data_AF-A0A7K0BM04-F1
#
_entry.id   AF-A0A7K0BM04-F1
#
_cell.length_a   1.000
_cell.length_b   1.000
_cell.length_c   1.000
_cell.angle_alpha   90.00
_cell.angle_beta   90.00
_cell.angle_gamma   90.00
#
_symmetry.space_group_name_H-M   'P 1'
#
loop_
_entity.id
_entity.type
_entity.pdbx_description
1 polymer ?
#
loop_
_entity_poly.entity_id
_entity_poly.type
_entity_poly.pdbx_seq_one_letter_code
_entity_poly.pdbx_strand_id
1 'polypeptide(L)'
;MSKLRKLIDQITEFGINPKVETSDKIDVLKKLLVEIYSEYLNVEFEFDNKEYDEEPEFDYAKIRQNVKSNFPEFDWYSMVLDLNEMKPNVEIGIGDALDDLTDIIKDLLAVKWKMDNTSDMDALWEFDFSMRAHSEQHLINLLKFIKEKE
;
A
#
# COMPACT_ATOMS: atom_id res chain seq x y z
N MET A 1 1.19 12.63 -12.03
CA MET A 1 0.10 11.69 -12.40
C MET A 1 0.56 10.47 -13.18
N SER A 2 1.16 10.58 -14.39
CA SER A 2 1.46 9.39 -15.22
C SER A 2 2.37 8.34 -14.56
N LYS A 3 3.40 8.76 -13.81
CA LYS A 3 4.28 7.86 -13.05
C LYS A 3 3.52 7.17 -11.91
N LEU A 4 2.90 7.94 -11.03
CA LEU A 4 2.09 7.41 -9.92
C LEU A 4 1.02 6.42 -10.40
N ARG A 5 0.27 6.76 -11.46
CA ARG A 5 -0.72 5.85 -12.06
C ARG A 5 -0.09 4.51 -12.47
N LYS A 6 1.06 4.54 -13.15
CA LYS A 6 1.77 3.32 -13.54
C LYS A 6 2.19 2.48 -12.33
N LEU A 7 2.67 3.11 -11.26
CA LEU A 7 3.05 2.42 -10.03
C LEU A 7 1.85 1.76 -9.35
N ILE A 8 0.75 2.50 -9.26
CA ILE A 8 -0.53 2.00 -8.72
C ILE A 8 -1.04 0.83 -9.56
N ASP A 9 -1.04 0.94 -10.88
CA ASP A 9 -1.44 -0.15 -11.76
C ASP A 9 -0.58 -1.40 -11.55
N GLN A 10 0.72 -1.24 -11.35
CA GLN A 10 1.64 -2.36 -11.15
C GLN A 10 1.47 -3.03 -9.78
N ILE A 11 1.31 -2.27 -8.69
CA ILE A 11 1.18 -2.87 -7.35
C ILE A 11 -0.21 -3.47 -7.14
N THR A 12 -1.26 -2.83 -7.65
CA THR A 12 -2.64 -3.33 -7.52
C THR A 12 -2.87 -4.61 -8.30
N GLU A 13 -2.07 -4.89 -9.33
CA GLU A 13 -2.07 -6.15 -10.08
C GLU A 13 -1.95 -7.37 -9.15
N PHE A 14 -1.16 -7.28 -8.07
CA PHE A 14 -1.00 -8.37 -7.09
C PHE A 14 -2.28 -8.67 -6.29
N GLY A 15 -3.21 -7.73 -6.19
CA GLY A 15 -4.47 -7.89 -5.48
C GLY A 15 -5.68 -8.10 -6.39
N ILE A 16 -5.57 -7.82 -7.69
CA ILE A 16 -6.66 -8.07 -8.67
C ILE A 16 -6.45 -9.36 -9.48
N ASN A 17 -5.20 -9.81 -9.62
CA ASN A 17 -4.85 -11.02 -10.36
C ASN A 17 -4.15 -12.05 -9.45
N PRO A 18 -4.67 -13.28 -9.30
CA PRO A 18 -4.07 -14.29 -8.42
C PRO A 18 -2.72 -14.83 -8.92
N LYS A 19 -2.35 -14.58 -10.18
CA LYS A 19 -1.14 -15.14 -10.79
C LYS A 19 -0.43 -14.10 -11.65
N VAL A 20 0.19 -13.13 -10.99
CA VAL A 20 1.05 -12.16 -11.66
C VAL A 20 2.33 -12.87 -12.14
N GLU A 21 2.60 -12.82 -13.43
CA GLU A 21 3.80 -13.41 -14.04
C GLU A 21 4.92 -12.36 -14.05
N THR A 22 5.89 -12.50 -13.15
CA THR A 22 7.09 -11.66 -13.08
C THR A 22 8.26 -12.48 -12.55
N SER A 23 9.49 -12.03 -12.79
CA SER A 23 10.70 -12.78 -12.46
C SER A 23 10.87 -12.98 -10.96
N ASP A 24 10.96 -11.88 -10.22
CA ASP A 24 11.18 -11.85 -8.78
C ASP A 24 10.12 -10.91 -8.17
N LYS A 25 9.04 -11.52 -7.67
CA LYS A 25 7.91 -10.77 -7.12
C LYS A 25 8.31 -9.93 -5.91
N ILE A 26 9.23 -10.42 -5.09
CA ILE A 26 9.66 -9.72 -3.87
C ILE A 26 10.51 -8.50 -4.23
N ASP A 27 11.49 -8.64 -5.13
CA ASP A 27 12.28 -7.51 -5.59
C ASP A 27 11.42 -6.45 -6.31
N VAL A 28 10.48 -6.90 -7.16
CA VAL A 28 9.53 -6.00 -7.83
C VAL A 28 8.64 -5.26 -6.82
N LEU A 29 8.06 -5.98 -5.86
CA LEU A 29 7.23 -5.37 -4.82
C LEU A 29 8.03 -4.36 -4.00
N LYS A 30 9.25 -4.70 -3.57
CA LYS A 30 10.12 -3.81 -2.79
C LYS A 30 10.41 -2.51 -3.55
N LYS A 31 10.69 -2.59 -4.85
CA LYS A 31 10.88 -1.41 -5.72
C LYS A 31 9.61 -0.58 -5.83
N LEU A 32 8.46 -1.21 -6.04
CA LEU A 32 7.17 -0.52 -6.12
C LEU A 32 6.85 0.23 -4.83
N LEU A 33 7.03 -0.41 -3.66
CA LEU A 33 6.81 0.22 -2.36
C LEU A 33 7.70 1.46 -2.18
N VAL A 34 9.00 1.35 -2.51
CA VAL A 34 9.94 2.49 -2.40
C VAL A 34 9.57 3.61 -3.38
N GLU A 35 9.21 3.28 -4.62
CA GLU A 35 8.83 4.28 -5.61
C GLU A 35 7.50 4.98 -5.26
N ILE A 36 6.51 4.24 -4.76
CA ILE A 36 5.24 4.82 -4.28
C ILE A 36 5.47 5.72 -3.08
N TYR A 37 6.28 5.27 -2.11
CA TYR A 37 6.64 6.08 -0.96
C TYR A 37 7.37 7.36 -1.39
N SER A 38 8.26 7.26 -2.39
CA SER A 38 8.89 8.44 -2.99
C SER A 38 7.87 9.37 -3.64
N GLU A 39 6.87 8.87 -4.37
CA GLU A 39 5.83 9.75 -4.94
C GLU A 39 5.01 10.43 -3.84
N TYR A 40 4.67 9.70 -2.76
CA TYR A 40 3.97 10.24 -1.60
C TYR A 40 4.75 11.38 -0.94
N LEU A 41 6.04 11.21 -0.67
CA LEU A 41 6.88 12.24 -0.05
C LEU A 41 7.03 13.52 -0.91
N ASN A 42 6.71 13.44 -2.20
CA ASN A 42 6.78 14.57 -3.13
C ASN A 42 5.39 15.00 -3.64
N VAL A 43 4.32 14.52 -3.01
CA VAL A 43 2.96 14.85 -3.43
C VAL A 43 2.67 16.32 -3.11
N GLU A 44 2.20 17.05 -4.12
CA GLU A 44 1.71 18.41 -3.98
C GLU A 44 0.38 18.50 -4.73
N PHE A 45 -0.64 19.08 -4.09
CA PHE A 45 -1.95 19.27 -4.68
C PHE A 45 -2.60 20.54 -4.13
N GLU A 46 -3.54 21.09 -4.90
CA GLU A 46 -4.44 22.13 -4.45
C GLU A 46 -5.77 21.49 -4.05
N PHE A 47 -6.36 21.91 -2.93
CA PHE A 47 -7.63 21.34 -2.49
C PHE A 47 -8.75 21.63 -3.50
N ASP A 48 -9.32 20.58 -4.08
CA ASP A 48 -10.51 20.65 -4.93
C ASP A 48 -11.76 20.57 -4.04
N ASN A 49 -12.56 21.64 -4.04
CA ASN A 49 -13.76 21.74 -3.21
C ASN A 49 -15.03 21.22 -3.89
N LYS A 50 -14.90 20.59 -5.06
CA LYS A 50 -16.03 19.93 -5.72
C LYS A 50 -16.42 18.67 -4.99
N GLU A 51 -17.72 18.41 -4.98
CA GLU A 51 -18.25 17.13 -4.52
C GLU A 51 -18.20 16.14 -5.69
N TYR A 52 -17.63 14.96 -5.44
CA TYR A 52 -17.58 13.83 -6.36
C TYR A 52 -18.30 12.64 -5.74
N ASP A 53 -18.65 11.65 -6.57
CA ASP A 53 -19.14 10.37 -6.08
C ASP A 53 -18.05 9.65 -5.26
N GLU A 54 -18.47 8.88 -4.25
CA GLU A 54 -17.57 8.01 -3.48
C GLU A 54 -17.13 6.81 -4.31
N GLU A 55 -15.91 6.32 -4.07
CA GLU A 55 -15.41 5.11 -4.69
C GLU A 55 -16.26 3.89 -4.30
N PRO A 56 -16.32 2.85 -5.16
CA PRO A 56 -17.01 1.62 -4.81
C PRO A 56 -16.30 0.89 -3.67
N GLU A 57 -17.05 0.04 -2.96
CA GLU A 57 -16.46 -0.88 -2.01
C GLU A 57 -15.59 -1.93 -2.73
N PHE A 58 -14.33 -2.03 -2.33
CA PHE A 58 -13.42 -3.06 -2.83
C PHE A 58 -13.43 -4.29 -1.91
N ASP A 59 -13.67 -5.46 -2.49
CA ASP A 59 -13.74 -6.75 -1.77
C ASP A 59 -12.37 -7.13 -1.18
N TYR A 60 -12.18 -6.77 0.09
CA TYR A 60 -10.96 -7.04 0.84
C TYR A 60 -10.61 -8.54 0.87
N ALA A 61 -11.60 -9.43 1.05
CA ALA A 61 -11.35 -10.87 1.12
C ALA A 61 -10.80 -11.40 -0.21
N LYS A 62 -11.32 -10.90 -1.34
CA LYS A 62 -10.82 -11.24 -2.67
C LYS A 62 -9.42 -10.68 -2.91
N ILE A 63 -9.15 -9.43 -2.52
CA ILE A 63 -7.82 -8.83 -2.64
C ILE A 63 -6.82 -9.67 -1.84
N ARG A 64 -7.11 -9.95 -0.57
CA ARG A 64 -6.26 -10.76 0.32
C ARG A 64 -5.99 -12.15 -0.25
N GLN A 65 -6.98 -12.79 -0.85
CA GLN A 65 -6.80 -14.10 -1.51
C GLN A 65 -5.82 -14.01 -2.68
N ASN A 66 -5.90 -12.97 -3.50
CA ASN A 66 -4.98 -12.77 -4.62
C ASN A 66 -3.57 -12.44 -4.13
N VAL A 67 -3.44 -11.60 -3.11
CA VAL A 67 -2.14 -11.30 -2.49
C VAL A 67 -1.50 -12.59 -1.96
N LYS A 68 -2.24 -13.43 -1.22
CA LYS A 68 -1.73 -14.72 -0.72
C LYS A 68 -1.34 -15.68 -1.84
N SER A 69 -2.03 -15.63 -2.98
CA SER A 69 -1.68 -16.45 -4.15
C SER A 69 -0.37 -15.98 -4.81
N ASN A 70 -0.10 -14.67 -4.77
CA ASN A 70 1.14 -14.09 -5.30
C ASN A 70 2.32 -14.21 -4.35
N PHE A 71 2.08 -14.15 -3.04
CA PHE A 71 3.08 -14.16 -1.97
C PHE A 71 2.74 -15.24 -0.90
N PRO A 72 2.81 -16.53 -1.25
CA PRO A 72 2.50 -17.63 -0.31
C PRO A 72 3.34 -17.61 0.96
N GLU A 73 4.54 -17.03 0.92
CA GLU A 73 5.52 -16.89 2.01
C GLU A 73 5.24 -15.72 2.98
N PHE A 74 4.26 -14.86 2.68
CA PHE A 74 3.83 -13.80 3.58
C PHE A 74 3.13 -14.40 4.79
N ASP A 75 3.56 -13.95 5.96
CA ASP A 75 3.19 -14.48 7.26
C ASP A 75 3.34 -13.39 8.32
N TRP A 76 3.01 -13.75 9.55
CA TRP A 76 3.03 -12.86 10.69
C TRP A 76 4.46 -12.50 11.08
N TYR A 77 4.67 -11.31 11.63
CA TYR A 77 5.96 -10.86 12.12
C TYR A 77 5.83 -10.10 13.43
N SER A 78 6.90 -10.12 14.24
CA SER A 78 6.94 -9.36 15.48
C SER A 78 7.30 -7.91 15.21
N MET A 79 6.64 -6.98 15.88
CA MET A 79 6.98 -5.56 15.82
C MET A 79 7.13 -4.97 17.22
N VAL A 80 7.93 -3.95 17.36
CA VAL A 80 7.99 -3.15 18.59
C VAL A 80 6.91 -2.07 18.48
N LEU A 81 6.05 -1.95 19.49
CA LEU A 81 4.92 -1.01 19.45
C LEU A 81 5.32 0.44 19.71
N ASP A 82 6.38 0.65 20.50
CA ASP A 82 6.93 1.98 20.76
C ASP A 82 8.42 2.03 20.41
N LEU A 83 8.73 2.64 19.26
CA LEU A 83 10.09 2.83 18.79
C LEU A 83 10.76 4.10 19.34
N ASN A 84 10.00 4.98 20.01
CA ASN A 84 10.51 6.26 20.51
C ASN A 84 11.12 6.16 21.91
N GLU A 85 10.88 5.05 22.62
CA GLU A 85 11.41 4.83 23.97
C GLU A 85 12.28 3.57 24.03
N MET A 86 13.59 3.76 24.26
CA MET A 86 14.52 2.64 24.46
C MET A 86 14.49 2.18 25.93
N LYS A 87 13.72 1.14 26.23
CA LYS A 87 13.64 0.51 27.56
C LYS A 87 13.80 -1.01 27.52
N PRO A 88 14.27 -1.66 28.59
CA PRO A 88 14.18 -3.11 28.72
C PRO A 88 12.71 -3.57 28.65
N ASN A 89 12.45 -4.76 28.11
CA ASN A 89 11.11 -5.34 27.99
C ASN A 89 10.13 -4.44 27.21
N VAL A 90 10.55 -3.95 26.03
CA VAL A 90 9.66 -3.22 25.13
C VAL A 90 8.41 -4.02 24.80
N GLU A 91 7.29 -3.32 24.64
CA GLU A 91 6.05 -3.94 24.23
C GLU A 91 6.15 -4.38 22.76
N ILE A 92 5.73 -5.62 22.50
CA ILE A 92 5.74 -6.21 21.17
C ILE A 92 4.32 -6.43 20.67
N GLY A 93 4.12 -6.20 19.38
CA GLY A 93 2.92 -6.52 18.63
C GLY A 93 3.17 -7.60 17.59
N ILE A 94 2.09 -8.01 16.94
CA ILE A 94 2.09 -8.92 15.81
C ILE A 94 1.58 -8.13 14.61
N GLY A 95 2.39 -8.02 13.56
CA GLY A 95 1.97 -7.55 12.25
C GLY A 95 1.68 -8.72 11.31
N ASP A 96 0.92 -8.47 10.25
CA ASP A 96 0.60 -9.44 9.20
C ASP A 96 1.01 -8.87 7.84
N ALA A 97 2.06 -9.42 7.22
CA ALA A 97 2.56 -8.92 5.94
C ALA A 97 1.53 -9.04 4.81
N LEU A 98 0.60 -9.99 4.93
CA LEU A 98 -0.49 -10.17 3.99
C LEU A 98 -1.55 -9.07 4.16
N ASP A 99 -1.85 -8.69 5.41
CA ASP A 99 -2.73 -7.56 5.74
C ASP A 99 -2.13 -6.25 5.23
N ASP A 100 -0.85 -5.99 5.56
CA ASP A 100 -0.13 -4.79 5.14
C ASP A 100 -0.24 -4.55 3.62
N LEU A 101 0.04 -5.57 2.80
CA LEU A 101 -0.04 -5.41 1.35
C LEU A 101 -1.49 -5.33 0.85
N THR A 102 -2.42 -6.01 1.51
CA THR A 102 -3.85 -5.98 1.14
C THR A 102 -4.42 -4.58 1.32
N ASP A 103 -4.14 -3.94 2.45
CA ASP A 103 -4.62 -2.59 2.76
C ASP A 103 -3.98 -1.54 1.85
N ILE A 104 -2.66 -1.61 1.62
CA ILE A 104 -1.99 -0.74 0.63
C ILE A 104 -2.65 -0.86 -0.74
N ILE A 105 -2.93 -2.08 -1.21
CA ILE A 105 -3.57 -2.28 -2.51
C ILE A 105 -4.99 -1.73 -2.52
N LYS A 106 -5.77 -1.96 -1.46
CA LYS A 106 -7.15 -1.47 -1.36
C LYS A 106 -7.20 0.07 -1.41
N ASP A 107 -6.36 0.73 -0.62
CA ASP A 107 -6.26 2.20 -0.61
C ASP A 107 -5.84 2.73 -1.98
N LEU A 108 -4.86 2.11 -2.64
CA LEU A 108 -4.42 2.53 -3.97
C LEU A 108 -5.45 2.21 -5.09
N LEU A 109 -6.36 1.25 -4.90
CA LEU A 109 -7.49 1.04 -5.80
C LEU A 109 -8.51 2.19 -5.71
N ALA A 110 -8.73 2.76 -4.52
CA ALA A 110 -9.55 3.95 -4.34
C ALA A 110 -8.93 5.15 -5.06
N VAL A 111 -7.63 5.38 -4.88
CA VAL A 111 -6.87 6.40 -5.60
C VAL A 111 -6.98 6.21 -7.12
N LYS A 112 -6.80 4.98 -7.61
CA LYS A 112 -6.94 4.63 -9.03
C LYS A 112 -8.33 4.96 -9.56
N TRP A 113 -9.37 4.66 -8.79
CA TRP A 113 -10.74 4.98 -9.17
C TRP A 113 -10.95 6.48 -9.27
N LYS A 114 -10.47 7.28 -8.31
CA LYS A 114 -10.57 8.74 -8.38
C LYS A 114 -9.82 9.32 -9.58
N MET A 115 -8.63 8.80 -9.91
CA MET A 115 -7.91 9.20 -11.12
C MET A 115 -8.74 9.03 -12.41
N ASP A 116 -9.67 8.06 -12.44
CA ASP A 116 -10.49 7.76 -13.60
C ASP A 116 -11.84 8.49 -13.60
N ASN A 117 -12.33 8.97 -12.44
CA ASN A 117 -13.71 9.42 -12.26
C ASN A 117 -13.85 10.85 -11.70
N THR A 118 -12.77 11.43 -11.16
CA THR A 118 -12.79 12.74 -10.50
C THR A 118 -11.71 13.67 -11.10
N SER A 119 -11.21 14.64 -10.33
CA SER A 119 -10.08 15.47 -10.76
C SER A 119 -8.74 14.87 -10.32
N ASP A 120 -7.67 15.24 -11.03
CA ASP A 120 -6.30 14.91 -10.60
C ASP A 120 -6.03 15.37 -9.15
N MET A 121 -6.59 16.50 -8.74
CA MET A 121 -6.39 17.06 -7.41
C MET A 121 -7.12 16.27 -6.32
N ASP A 122 -8.34 15.81 -6.58
CA ASP A 122 -9.08 14.92 -5.66
C ASP A 122 -8.37 13.56 -5.54
N ALA A 123 -7.87 13.00 -6.65
CA ALA A 123 -7.09 11.77 -6.62
C ALA A 123 -5.77 11.90 -5.85
N LEU A 124 -5.08 13.04 -5.99
CA LEU A 124 -3.84 13.33 -5.24
C LEU A 124 -4.11 13.59 -3.76
N TRP A 125 -5.22 14.27 -3.43
CA TRP A 125 -5.66 14.43 -2.06
C TRP A 125 -5.95 13.07 -1.40
N GLU A 126 -6.65 12.17 -2.10
CA GLU A 126 -6.93 10.82 -1.61
C GLU A 126 -5.63 10.02 -1.40
N PHE A 127 -4.69 10.13 -2.33
CA PHE A 127 -3.39 9.47 -2.21
C PHE A 127 -2.63 9.97 -0.98
N ASP A 128 -2.55 11.27 -0.78
CA ASP A 128 -1.91 11.86 0.41
C ASP A 128 -2.64 11.48 1.71
N PHE A 129 -3.97 11.54 1.72
CA PHE A 129 -4.78 11.23 2.89
C PHE A 129 -4.65 9.75 3.31
N SER A 130 -4.85 8.82 2.38
CA SER A 130 -4.76 7.37 2.65
C SER A 130 -3.35 6.96 3.10
N MET A 131 -2.30 7.52 2.49
CA MET A 131 -0.92 7.31 2.92
C MET A 131 -0.69 7.82 4.35
N ARG A 132 -1.01 9.09 4.65
CA ARG A 132 -0.81 9.69 5.98
C ARG A 132 -1.60 9.01 7.09
N ALA A 133 -2.85 8.64 6.81
CA ALA A 133 -3.76 8.11 7.82
C ALA A 133 -3.58 6.62 8.09
N HIS A 134 -3.03 5.87 7.12
CA HIS A 134 -3.10 4.41 7.13
C HIS A 134 -1.92 3.74 6.43
N SER A 135 -1.84 3.86 5.09
CA SER A 135 -0.98 3.04 4.24
C SER A 135 0.53 3.23 4.46
N GLU A 136 0.99 4.40 4.92
CA GLU A 136 2.42 4.66 5.16
C GLU A 136 3.01 3.71 6.22
N GLN A 137 2.28 3.44 7.30
CA GLN A 137 2.76 2.55 8.36
C GLN A 137 2.85 1.10 7.88
N HIS A 138 1.83 0.62 7.16
CA HIS A 138 1.82 -0.70 6.53
C HIS A 138 2.98 -0.85 5.54
N LEU A 139 3.22 0.18 4.73
CA LEU A 139 4.31 0.19 3.73
C LEU A 139 5.68 0.05 4.41
N ILE A 140 5.93 0.85 5.45
CA ILE A 140 7.20 0.81 6.20
C ILE A 140 7.39 -0.54 6.87
N ASN A 141 6.34 -1.08 7.50
CA ASN A 141 6.41 -2.38 8.15
C ASN A 141 6.68 -3.51 7.15
N LEU A 142 6.01 -3.49 5.99
CA LEU A 142 6.19 -4.48 4.95
C LEU A 142 7.60 -4.42 4.35
N LEU A 143 8.15 -3.22 4.12
CA LEU A 143 9.54 -3.06 3.69
C LEU A 143 10.52 -3.65 4.71
N LYS A 144 10.28 -3.43 6.00
CA LYS A 144 11.09 -4.00 7.08
C LYS A 144 10.99 -5.53 7.10
N PHE A 145 9.78 -6.07 7.04
CA PHE A 145 9.53 -7.52 6.97
C PHE A 145 10.28 -8.17 5.80
N ILE A 146 10.17 -7.60 4.60
CA ILE A 146 10.87 -8.09 3.40
C ILE A 146 12.39 -8.05 3.63
N LYS A 147 12.92 -6.96 4.20
CA LYS A 147 14.36 -6.82 4.47
C LYS A 147 14.88 -7.85 5.48
N GLU A 148 14.10 -8.21 6.50
CA GLU A 148 14.52 -9.14 7.56
C GLU A 148 14.45 -10.61 7.13
N LYS A 149 13.70 -10.94 6.06
CA LYS A 149 13.65 -12.28 5.47
C LYS A 149 14.77 -12.60 4.46
N GLU A 150 15.54 -11.59 4.02
CA GLU A 150 16.74 -11.72 3.17
C GLU A 150 17.99 -12.13 3.97
#